data_AF-A0A959W8G3-F1
#
_entry.id   AF-A0A959W8G3-F1
#
_cell.length_a   1.000
_cell.length_b   1.000
_cell.length_c   1.000
_cell.angle_alpha   90.00
_cell.angle_beta   90.00
_cell.angle_gamma   90.00
#
_symmetry.space_group_name_H-M   'P 1'
#
loop_
_entity.id
_entity.type
_entity.pdbx_description
1 polymer ?
#
loop_
_entity_poly.entity_id
_entity_poly.type
_entity_poly.pdbx_seq_one_letter_code
_entity_poly.pdbx_strand_id
1 'polypeptide(L)'
;MRKLASLAALAAAAITLIAPASAIAKNVKQTGFVVGDKAATVKLRVKVQGGDPVKVAGFRAKNVVARCGKDTIRIQLTALSPTSVQRDGDFKVRLSDGKGGILRISGHVAGNGRSTTGNVKTNEFDQSGRTCKVPKQKFKTSA
;
A
#
# COMPACT_ATOMS: atom_id res chain seq x y z
N MET A 1 -18.00 73.24 -29.34
CA MET A 1 -17.47 72.36 -28.28
C MET A 1 -18.60 71.44 -27.80
N ARG A 2 -18.27 70.15 -27.55
CA ARG A 2 -19.05 69.10 -26.85
C ARG A 2 -20.24 68.52 -27.63
N LYS A 3 -20.47 67.20 -27.72
CA LYS A 3 -19.80 65.98 -27.21
C LYS A 3 -20.38 64.84 -28.06
N LEU A 4 -19.54 64.06 -28.76
CA LEU A 4 -19.94 62.78 -29.32
C LEU A 4 -19.77 61.69 -28.25
N ALA A 5 -20.73 60.78 -28.28
CA ALA A 5 -20.91 59.67 -27.37
C ALA A 5 -19.66 58.78 -27.22
N SER A 6 -19.51 58.17 -26.04
CA SER A 6 -18.93 56.83 -25.97
C SER A 6 -19.47 56.13 -24.72
N LEU A 7 -20.42 55.23 -24.95
CA LEU A 7 -20.80 54.17 -24.03
C LEU A 7 -19.64 53.18 -23.98
N ALA A 8 -18.84 53.22 -22.91
CA ALA A 8 -17.80 52.22 -22.68
C ALA A 8 -18.31 51.20 -21.66
N ALA A 9 -18.42 49.97 -22.14
CA ALA A 9 -19.05 48.83 -21.51
C ALA A 9 -18.38 48.41 -20.19
N LEU A 10 -19.21 48.04 -19.20
CA LEU A 10 -18.78 47.25 -18.04
C LEU A 10 -18.39 45.85 -18.53
N ALA A 11 -17.09 45.54 -18.51
CA ALA A 11 -16.61 44.17 -18.65
C ALA A 11 -16.85 43.43 -17.32
N ALA A 12 -17.89 42.61 -17.26
CA ALA A 12 -18.09 41.67 -16.17
C ALA A 12 -17.06 40.54 -16.30
N ALA A 13 -16.01 40.57 -15.46
CA ALA A 13 -15.07 39.48 -15.33
C ALA A 13 -15.79 38.28 -14.68
N ALA A 14 -16.20 37.31 -15.49
CA ALA A 14 -16.72 36.03 -15.00
C ALA A 14 -15.54 35.23 -14.40
N ILE A 15 -15.41 35.27 -13.08
CA ILE A 15 -14.51 34.37 -12.35
C ILE A 15 -15.18 32.99 -12.37
N THR A 16 -14.84 32.16 -13.36
CA THR A 16 -15.18 30.74 -13.33
C THR A 16 -14.39 30.08 -12.21
N LEU A 17 -15.03 29.86 -11.06
CA LEU A 17 -14.55 28.90 -10.06
C LEU A 17 -14.57 27.51 -10.71
N ILE A 18 -13.47 27.12 -11.33
CA ILE A 18 -13.23 25.72 -11.68
C ILE A 18 -13.00 25.02 -10.35
N ALA A 19 -14.07 24.45 -9.78
CA ALA A 19 -13.94 23.58 -8.62
C ALA A 19 -12.93 22.47 -9.00
N PRO A 20 -11.87 22.24 -8.22
CA PRO A 20 -10.94 21.17 -8.51
C PRO A 20 -11.73 19.86 -8.53
N ALA A 21 -11.68 19.15 -9.66
CA ALA A 21 -12.27 17.83 -9.77
C ALA A 21 -11.75 16.98 -8.61
N SER A 22 -12.63 16.66 -7.66
CA SER A 22 -12.26 15.84 -6.52
C SER A 22 -11.87 14.47 -7.06
N ALA A 23 -10.57 14.18 -7.05
CA ALA A 23 -10.06 12.96 -7.65
C ALA A 23 -10.69 11.74 -6.94
N ILE A 24 -11.48 10.97 -7.68
CA ILE A 24 -12.21 9.82 -7.14
C ILE A 24 -11.20 8.80 -6.64
N ALA A 25 -11.30 8.44 -5.37
CA ALA A 25 -10.46 7.41 -4.79
C ALA A 25 -10.94 6.02 -5.22
N LYS A 26 -10.01 5.19 -5.70
CA LYS A 26 -10.28 3.82 -6.15
C LYS A 26 -9.45 2.80 -5.39
N ASN A 27 -9.95 1.58 -5.29
CA ASN A 27 -9.23 0.45 -4.69
C ASN A 27 -8.73 -0.50 -5.77
N VAL A 28 -7.43 -0.74 -5.80
CA VAL A 28 -6.77 -1.71 -6.67
C VAL A 28 -6.41 -2.93 -5.85
N LYS A 29 -7.02 -4.08 -6.17
CA LYS A 29 -6.66 -5.36 -5.55
C LYS A 29 -5.43 -5.89 -6.27
N GLN A 30 -4.47 -6.41 -5.52
CA GLN A 30 -3.26 -7.01 -6.08
C GLN A 30 -3.02 -8.41 -5.52
N THR A 31 -2.49 -9.29 -6.36
CA THR A 31 -2.08 -10.65 -6.01
C THR A 31 -0.67 -10.91 -6.52
N GLY A 32 0.08 -11.76 -5.84
CA GLY A 32 1.38 -12.22 -6.28
C GLY A 32 2.01 -13.20 -5.30
N PHE A 33 3.34 -13.21 -5.23
CA PHE A 33 4.09 -14.30 -4.61
C PHE A 33 5.39 -13.83 -3.96
N VAL A 34 5.94 -14.67 -3.08
CA VAL A 34 7.32 -14.55 -2.62
C VAL A 34 8.26 -14.93 -3.77
N VAL A 35 9.34 -14.16 -3.93
CA VAL A 35 10.35 -14.40 -4.96
C VAL A 35 11.09 -15.68 -4.63
N GLY A 36 11.12 -16.63 -5.58
CA GLY A 36 11.71 -17.95 -5.39
C GLY A 36 10.80 -18.98 -4.72
N ASP A 37 9.58 -18.59 -4.29
CA ASP A 37 8.60 -19.51 -3.70
C ASP A 37 7.18 -19.19 -4.20
N LYS A 38 6.77 -19.86 -5.28
CA LYS A 38 5.43 -19.68 -5.87
C LYS A 38 4.31 -20.26 -5.00
N ALA A 39 4.61 -21.13 -4.03
CA ALA A 39 3.61 -21.65 -3.10
C ALA A 39 3.20 -20.59 -2.07
N ALA A 40 4.08 -19.61 -1.80
CA ALA A 40 3.84 -18.51 -0.89
C ALA A 40 3.16 -17.32 -1.60
N THR A 41 1.84 -17.20 -1.44
CA THR A 41 1.04 -16.16 -2.11
C THR A 41 0.92 -14.91 -1.26
N VAL A 42 0.89 -13.73 -1.89
CA VAL A 42 0.67 -12.43 -1.25
C VAL A 42 -0.52 -11.72 -1.91
N LYS A 43 -1.40 -11.13 -1.10
CA LYS A 43 -2.54 -10.32 -1.53
C LYS A 43 -2.57 -9.02 -0.76
N LEU A 44 -2.89 -7.91 -1.42
CA LEU A 44 -3.07 -6.61 -0.78
C LEU A 44 -4.02 -5.73 -1.59
N ARG A 45 -4.45 -4.62 -1.00
CA ARG A 45 -5.28 -3.61 -1.65
C ARG A 45 -4.60 -2.25 -1.54
N VAL A 46 -4.48 -1.55 -2.66
CA VAL A 46 -3.97 -0.19 -2.72
C VAL A 46 -5.14 0.76 -2.98
N LYS A 47 -5.34 1.75 -2.10
CA LYS A 47 -6.19 2.89 -2.38
C LYS A 47 -5.37 3.91 -3.17
N VAL A 48 -5.92 4.37 -4.28
CA VAL A 48 -5.31 5.33 -5.21
C VAL A 48 -6.22 6.54 -5.32
N GLN A 49 -5.67 7.74 -5.29
CA GLN A 49 -6.42 9.00 -5.44
C GLN A 49 -5.65 9.88 -6.41
N GLY A 50 -6.29 10.35 -7.49
CA GLY A 50 -5.62 11.15 -8.52
C GLY A 50 -4.59 10.41 -9.36
N GLY A 51 -4.48 9.08 -9.21
CA GLY A 51 -3.41 8.27 -9.82
C GLY A 51 -2.34 7.85 -8.82
N ASP A 52 -2.24 8.54 -7.68
CA ASP A 52 -1.23 8.29 -6.68
C ASP A 52 -1.67 7.30 -5.60
N PRO A 53 -0.81 6.36 -5.19
CA PRO A 53 -1.11 5.46 -4.08
C PRO A 53 -1.13 6.25 -2.77
N VAL A 54 -2.21 6.12 -2.00
CA VAL A 54 -2.39 6.85 -0.73
C VAL A 54 -2.47 5.93 0.48
N LYS A 55 -2.85 4.66 0.28
CA LYS A 55 -3.02 3.70 1.38
C LYS A 55 -2.86 2.26 0.91
N VAL A 56 -2.22 1.42 1.72
CA VAL A 56 -2.20 -0.04 1.56
C VAL A 56 -3.03 -0.66 2.67
N ALA A 57 -3.87 -1.64 2.33
CA ALA A 57 -4.75 -2.32 3.27
C ALA A 57 -4.89 -3.81 2.92
N GLY A 58 -5.37 -4.60 3.88
CA GLY A 58 -5.75 -6.00 3.66
C GLY A 58 -4.60 -6.89 3.20
N PHE A 59 -3.37 -6.59 3.63
CA PHE A 59 -2.22 -7.42 3.31
C PHE A 59 -2.38 -8.81 3.95
N ARG A 60 -2.25 -9.84 3.13
CA ARG A 60 -2.27 -11.25 3.54
C ARG A 60 -1.18 -11.99 2.78
N ALA A 61 -0.33 -12.71 3.49
CA ALA A 61 0.64 -13.63 2.92
C ALA A 61 0.39 -15.03 3.45
N LYS A 62 0.22 -16.01 2.55
CA LYS A 62 -0.03 -17.42 2.90
C LYS A 62 1.19 -18.25 2.53
N ASN A 63 1.38 -19.37 3.24
CA ASN A 63 2.47 -20.32 3.00
C ASN A 63 3.87 -19.71 3.08
N VAL A 64 4.03 -18.63 3.85
CA VAL A 64 5.31 -17.96 4.01
C VAL A 64 6.22 -18.85 4.85
N VAL A 65 7.47 -18.97 4.42
CA VAL A 65 8.48 -19.78 5.10
C VAL A 65 8.86 -19.12 6.43
N ALA A 66 8.76 -19.88 7.52
CA ALA A 66 9.29 -19.52 8.83
C ALA A 66 10.29 -20.58 9.31
N ARG A 67 11.26 -20.15 10.10
CA ARG A 67 12.29 -21.01 10.71
C ARG A 67 12.06 -21.11 12.20
N CYS A 68 11.99 -22.32 12.73
CA CYS A 68 11.77 -22.63 14.14
C CYS A 68 12.92 -23.53 14.61
N GLY A 69 13.99 -22.94 15.15
CA GLY A 69 15.24 -23.66 15.37
C GLY A 69 15.79 -24.23 14.05
N LYS A 70 15.92 -25.56 13.95
CA LYS A 70 16.38 -26.25 12.72
C LYS A 70 15.24 -26.53 11.72
N ASP A 71 13.99 -26.43 12.16
CA ASP A 71 12.83 -26.77 11.34
C ASP A 71 12.40 -25.61 10.45
N THR A 72 11.81 -25.98 9.31
CA THR A 72 11.16 -25.03 8.40
C THR A 72 9.68 -25.33 8.36
N ILE A 73 8.87 -24.33 8.70
CA ILE A 73 7.41 -24.43 8.65
C ILE A 73 6.83 -23.39 7.69
N ARG A 74 5.55 -23.54 7.38
CA ARG A 74 4.78 -22.58 6.59
C ARG A 74 3.67 -21.97 7.41
N ILE A 75 3.55 -20.64 7.35
CA ILE A 75 2.58 -19.89 8.15
C ILE A 75 1.79 -18.90 7.29
N GLN A 76 0.74 -18.35 7.89
CA GLN A 76 -0.02 -17.24 7.35
C GLN A 76 0.26 -15.97 8.15
N LEU A 77 0.43 -14.86 7.43
CA LEU A 77 0.65 -13.52 7.96
C LEU A 77 -0.48 -12.61 7.48
N THR A 78 -1.05 -11.79 8.36
CA THR A 78 -2.11 -10.85 8.03
C THR A 78 -1.85 -9.49 8.68
N ALA A 79 -1.97 -8.43 7.90
CA ALA A 79 -2.02 -7.06 8.41
C ALA A 79 -3.46 -6.65 8.68
N LEU A 80 -3.77 -6.36 9.94
CA LEU A 80 -5.09 -5.91 10.35
C LEU A 80 -5.29 -4.42 10.07
N SER A 81 -4.27 -3.61 10.29
CA SER A 81 -4.36 -2.16 10.15
C SER A 81 -3.93 -1.69 8.75
N PRO A 82 -4.72 -0.82 8.09
CA PRO A 82 -4.27 -0.08 6.91
C PRO A 82 -3.10 0.86 7.25
N THR A 83 -2.23 1.09 6.27
CA THR A 83 -1.09 2.00 6.38
C THR A 83 -1.11 3.02 5.25
N SER A 84 -0.85 4.29 5.58
CA SER A 84 -0.65 5.34 4.57
C SER A 84 0.60 5.08 3.75
N VAL A 85 0.53 5.43 2.47
CA VAL A 85 1.68 5.37 1.55
C VAL A 85 2.41 6.70 1.59
N GLN A 86 3.74 6.66 1.57
CA GLN A 86 4.63 7.81 1.52
C GLN A 86 4.65 8.41 0.11
N ARG A 87 5.24 9.61 -0.02
CA ARG A 87 5.17 10.43 -1.24
C ARG A 87 5.79 9.76 -2.46
N ASP A 88 6.74 8.86 -2.24
CA ASP A 88 7.43 8.05 -3.25
C ASP A 88 6.76 6.70 -3.52
N GLY A 89 5.60 6.41 -2.91
CA GLY A 89 4.95 5.11 -3.04
C GLY A 89 5.38 4.09 -1.99
N ASP A 90 6.26 4.44 -1.05
CA ASP A 90 6.74 3.52 -0.04
C ASP A 90 5.77 3.34 1.13
N PHE A 91 5.80 2.17 1.77
CA PHE A 91 5.10 1.95 3.02
C PHE A 91 5.88 1.00 3.93
N LYS A 92 5.70 1.19 5.24
CA LYS A 92 6.24 0.31 6.28
C LYS A 92 5.15 0.07 7.31
N VAL A 93 4.91 -1.20 7.61
CA VAL A 93 3.91 -1.65 8.59
C VAL A 93 4.63 -2.49 9.63
N ARG A 94 4.38 -2.16 10.91
CA ARG A 94 4.70 -3.02 12.05
C ARG A 94 3.37 -3.52 12.60
N LEU A 95 3.19 -4.83 12.66
CA LEU A 95 1.96 -5.46 13.12
C LEU A 95 2.33 -6.33 14.30
N SER A 96 1.79 -6.02 15.46
CA SER A 96 1.89 -6.85 16.65
C SER A 96 0.76 -7.88 16.62
N ASP A 97 1.06 -9.14 16.87
CA ASP A 97 0.06 -10.20 17.11
C ASP A 97 -0.41 -10.24 18.58
N GLY A 98 0.01 -9.27 19.40
CA GLY A 98 -0.27 -9.24 20.84
C GLY A 98 0.52 -10.27 21.65
N LYS A 99 1.38 -11.08 21.02
CA LYS A 99 2.19 -12.14 21.63
C LYS A 99 3.69 -12.02 21.29
N GLY A 100 4.14 -10.82 20.92
CA GLY A 100 5.56 -10.49 20.71
C GLY A 100 6.04 -10.62 19.24
N GLY A 101 5.27 -11.26 18.37
CA GLY A 101 5.59 -11.41 16.96
C GLY A 101 5.31 -10.14 16.16
N ILE A 102 6.30 -9.24 16.07
CA ILE A 102 6.16 -8.06 15.21
C ILE A 102 6.38 -8.48 13.74
N LEU A 103 5.29 -8.66 12.99
CA LEU A 103 5.32 -8.74 11.54
C LEU A 103 5.70 -7.37 10.97
N ARG A 104 6.76 -7.34 10.18
CA ARG A 104 7.23 -6.15 9.46
C ARG A 104 7.07 -6.35 7.97
N ILE A 105 6.21 -5.54 7.38
CA ILE A 105 6.03 -5.48 5.93
C ILE A 105 6.54 -4.13 5.49
N SER A 106 7.35 -4.12 4.44
CA SER A 106 7.74 -2.90 3.76
C SER A 106 7.61 -3.11 2.26
N GLY A 107 7.11 -2.14 1.53
CA GLY A 107 7.05 -2.24 0.08
C GLY A 107 6.99 -0.88 -0.57
N HIS A 108 7.14 -0.91 -1.88
CA HIS A 108 7.02 0.21 -2.79
C HIS A 108 5.89 -0.07 -3.75
N VAL A 109 4.96 0.86 -3.85
CA VAL A 109 3.79 0.81 -4.72
C VAL A 109 4.06 1.61 -5.97
N ALA A 110 3.98 0.95 -7.13
CA ALA A 110 4.27 1.55 -8.43
C ALA A 110 3.10 1.36 -9.42
N GLY A 111 3.22 2.01 -10.58
CA GLY A 111 2.28 1.88 -11.69
C GLY A 111 0.87 2.33 -11.32
N ASN A 112 0.74 3.48 -10.66
CA ASN A 112 -0.54 4.04 -10.21
C ASN A 112 -1.32 3.07 -9.31
N GLY A 113 -0.61 2.40 -8.40
CA GLY A 113 -1.17 1.41 -7.49
C GLY A 113 -1.42 0.03 -8.09
N ARG A 114 -0.86 -0.30 -9.26
CA ARG A 114 -1.06 -1.59 -9.93
C ARG A 114 -0.02 -2.64 -9.59
N SER A 115 1.13 -2.26 -9.05
CA SER A 115 2.16 -3.23 -8.64
C SER A 115 2.74 -2.86 -7.28
N THR A 116 3.17 -3.87 -6.53
CA THR A 116 3.92 -3.66 -5.29
C THR A 116 5.07 -4.63 -5.21
N THR A 117 6.26 -4.13 -4.89
CA THR A 117 7.41 -4.96 -4.54
C THR A 117 7.82 -4.67 -3.12
N GLY A 118 8.17 -5.69 -2.35
CA GLY A 118 8.48 -5.47 -0.95
C GLY A 118 9.16 -6.64 -0.27
N ASN A 119 9.20 -6.55 1.05
CA ASN A 119 9.75 -7.55 1.93
C ASN A 119 8.75 -7.86 3.05
N VAL A 120 8.69 -9.13 3.42
CA VAL A 120 8.02 -9.60 4.62
C VAL A 120 9.06 -10.24 5.53
N LYS A 121 9.02 -9.89 6.82
CA LYS A 121 9.82 -10.51 7.88
C LYS A 121 9.09 -10.39 9.21
N THR A 122 9.43 -11.24 10.16
CA THR A 122 8.96 -11.07 11.54
C THR A 122 10.17 -10.88 12.46
N ASN A 123 9.92 -10.38 13.67
CA ASN A 123 10.76 -10.73 14.80
C ASN A 123 10.59 -12.22 15.15
N GLU A 124 11.27 -12.64 16.20
CA GLU A 124 10.96 -13.90 16.85
C GLU A 124 9.52 -13.89 17.39
N PHE A 125 8.86 -15.03 17.29
CA PHE A 125 7.50 -15.28 17.77
C PHE A 125 7.38 -16.74 18.20
N ASP A 126 6.51 -17.02 19.16
CA ASP A 126 6.26 -18.38 19.62
C ASP A 126 5.24 -19.09 18.73
N GLN A 127 5.60 -20.28 18.25
CA GLN A 127 4.71 -21.18 17.54
C GLN A 127 4.83 -22.57 18.16
N SER A 128 3.76 -23.02 18.83
CA SER A 128 3.70 -24.35 19.44
C SER A 128 4.87 -24.63 20.39
N GLY A 129 5.20 -23.66 21.25
CA GLY A 129 6.29 -23.77 22.23
C GLY A 129 7.71 -23.65 21.67
N ARG A 130 7.85 -23.23 20.40
CA ARG A 130 9.15 -22.99 19.75
C ARG A 130 9.27 -21.54 19.31
N THR A 131 10.45 -20.97 19.52
CA THR A 131 10.81 -19.67 18.96
C THR A 131 11.03 -19.78 17.46
N CYS A 132 10.26 -19.01 16.71
CA CYS A 132 10.24 -19.00 15.25
C CYS A 132 10.48 -17.60 14.70
N LYS A 133 10.96 -17.51 13.46
CA LYS A 133 11.03 -16.24 12.73
C LYS A 133 10.81 -16.43 11.24
N VAL A 134 10.20 -15.43 10.62
CA VAL A 134 10.14 -15.30 9.17
C VAL A 134 11.37 -14.53 8.72
N PRO A 135 12.36 -15.17 8.06
CA PRO A 135 13.48 -14.45 7.48
C PRO A 135 12.99 -13.49 6.40
N LYS A 136 13.80 -12.47 6.11
CA LYS A 136 13.48 -11.46 5.09
C LYS A 136 13.24 -12.14 3.75
N GLN A 137 11.99 -12.08 3.28
CA GLN A 137 11.54 -12.66 2.02
C GLN A 137 11.01 -11.55 1.13
N LYS A 138 11.53 -11.46 -0.10
CA LYS A 138 11.05 -10.52 -1.10
C LYS A 138 9.71 -10.99 -1.66
N PHE A 139 8.77 -10.09 -1.87
CA PHE A 139 7.53 -10.39 -2.59
C PHE A 139 7.30 -9.41 -3.75
N LYS A 140 6.51 -9.85 -4.72
CA LYS A 140 5.99 -9.00 -5.79
C LYS A 140 4.51 -9.29 -6.01
N THR A 141 3.73 -8.25 -6.28
CA THR A 141 2.30 -8.34 -6.60
C THR A 141 1.97 -7.46 -7.80
N SER A 142 0.88 -7.81 -8.49
CA SER A 142 0.27 -7.03 -9.55
C SER A 142 -1.25 -7.09 -9.45
N ALA A 143 -1.92 -6.08 -10.01
CA ALA A 143 -3.37 -6.01 -10.16
C ALA A 143 -3.88 -6.88 -11.30
#